data_AF-A0A0N0I982-F1
#
_entry.id   AF-A0A0N0I982-F1
#
_cell.length_a   1.000
_cell.length_b   1.000
_cell.length_c   1.000
_cell.angle_alpha   90.00
_cell.angle_beta   90.00
_cell.angle_gamma   90.00
#
_symmetry.space_group_name_H-M   'P 1'
#
loop_
_entity.id
_entity.type
_entity.pdbx_description
1 polymer ?
#
loop_
_entity_poly.entity_id
_entity_poly.type
_entity_poly.pdbx_seq_one_letter_code
_entity_poly.pdbx_strand_id
1 'polypeptide(L)'
;MGKLPISDIIVLARELMIHGVIGKVKIRNLQRNESDKEFTDSFNAVEYINASCVHFGMNRDEAEKLTMSEFLMMIKAKYPEEKGFTKEEYDGAVDDYFELKKRRIAQAKANKG
;
A
#
# COMPACT_ATOMS: atom_id res chain seq x y z
N MET A 1 -31.96 2.36 -29.36
CA MET A 1 -31.13 1.64 -28.37
C MET A 1 -29.72 2.21 -28.46
N GLY A 2 -29.33 3.04 -27.49
CA GLY A 2 -28.05 3.76 -27.50
C GLY A 2 -26.89 2.80 -27.23
N LYS A 3 -25.96 2.72 -28.17
CA LYS A 3 -24.71 1.98 -27.97
C LYS A 3 -23.81 2.80 -27.05
N LEU A 4 -23.26 2.16 -26.01
CA LEU A 4 -22.30 2.83 -25.13
C LEU A 4 -21.08 3.27 -25.97
N PRO A 5 -20.63 4.54 -25.86
CA PRO A 5 -19.39 4.97 -26.48
C PRO A 5 -18.20 4.13 -26.00
N ILE A 6 -17.21 3.90 -26.87
CA ILE A 6 -16.00 3.13 -26.53
C ILE A 6 -15.25 3.76 -25.35
N SER A 7 -15.23 5.10 -25.25
CA SER A 7 -14.64 5.82 -24.12
C SER A 7 -15.19 5.36 -22.78
N ASP A 8 -16.50 5.17 -22.71
CA ASP A 8 -17.20 4.84 -21.48
C ASP A 8 -16.95 3.38 -21.10
N ILE A 9 -16.83 2.49 -22.11
CA ILE A 9 -16.41 1.09 -21.91
C ILE A 9 -15.00 1.04 -21.33
N ILE A 10 -14.08 1.86 -21.84
CA ILE A 10 -12.69 1.89 -21.36
C ILE A 10 -12.63 2.38 -19.90
N VAL A 11 -13.39 3.44 -19.57
CA VAL A 11 -13.45 3.95 -18.20
C VAL A 11 -14.04 2.90 -17.26
N LEU A 12 -15.14 2.26 -17.65
CA LEU A 12 -15.78 1.20 -16.86
C LEU A 12 -14.83 0.02 -16.64
N ALA A 13 -14.15 -0.46 -17.69
CA ALA A 13 -13.17 -1.54 -17.58
C ALA A 13 -12.01 -1.18 -16.64
N ARG A 14 -11.51 0.06 -16.73
CA ARG A 14 -10.45 0.56 -15.83
C ARG A 14 -10.92 0.56 -14.38
N GLU A 15 -12.10 1.12 -14.09
CA GLU A 15 -12.62 1.16 -12.72
C GLU A 15 -12.86 -0.25 -12.16
N LEU A 16 -13.38 -1.18 -12.98
CA LEU A 16 -13.54 -2.58 -12.60
C LEU A 16 -12.20 -3.26 -12.29
N MET A 17 -11.15 -3.00 -13.07
CA MET A 17 -9.82 -3.52 -12.78
C MET A 17 -9.26 -2.92 -11.48
N ILE A 18 -9.34 -1.61 -11.30
CA ILE A 18 -8.78 -0.95 -10.11
C ILE A 18 -9.50 -1.37 -8.84
N HIS A 19 -10.83 -1.43 -8.86
CA HIS A 19 -11.61 -1.71 -7.66
C HIS A 19 -11.91 -3.19 -7.44
N GLY A 20 -12.19 -3.94 -8.51
CA GLY A 20 -12.60 -5.34 -8.43
C GLY A 20 -11.44 -6.33 -8.46
N VAL A 21 -10.30 -5.97 -9.05
CA VAL A 21 -9.13 -6.86 -9.17
C VAL A 21 -7.96 -6.37 -8.31
N ILE A 22 -7.55 -5.11 -8.48
CA ILE A 22 -6.36 -4.57 -7.81
C ILE A 22 -6.66 -4.20 -6.35
N GLY A 23 -7.80 -3.55 -6.10
CA GLY A 23 -8.12 -2.92 -4.83
C GLY A 23 -7.45 -1.55 -4.66
N LYS A 24 -7.98 -0.71 -3.77
CA LYS A 24 -7.41 0.60 -3.43
C LYS A 24 -7.05 0.63 -1.94
N VAL A 25 -5.99 -0.08 -1.54
CA VAL A 25 -5.50 -0.03 -0.15
C VAL A 25 -4.03 0.36 -0.15
N LYS A 26 -3.67 1.34 0.69
CA LYS A 26 -2.27 1.66 0.94
C LYS A 26 -1.67 0.54 1.77
N ILE A 27 -0.68 -0.16 1.21
CA ILE A 27 0.01 -1.24 1.89
C ILE A 27 1.19 -0.64 2.64
N ARG A 28 1.31 -0.90 3.95
CA ARG A 28 2.46 -0.46 4.75
C ARG A 28 3.74 -1.04 4.15
N ASN A 29 4.68 -0.18 3.77
CA ASN A 29 6.02 -0.55 3.32
C ASN A 29 7.07 0.23 4.12
N LEU A 30 8.18 -0.42 4.45
CA LEU A 30 9.30 0.20 5.14
C LEU A 30 10.03 1.15 4.17
N GLN A 31 10.55 2.26 4.68
CA GLN A 31 11.28 3.24 3.87
C GLN A 31 12.44 2.59 3.07
N ARG A 32 13.14 1.62 3.68
CA ARG A 32 14.27 0.90 3.06
C ARG A 32 13.86 0.01 1.87
N ASN A 33 12.60 -0.39 1.80
CA ASN A 33 12.06 -1.32 0.81
C ASN A 33 11.23 -0.58 -0.28
N GLU A 34 11.12 0.76 -0.24
CA GLU A 34 10.38 1.53 -1.27
C GLU A 34 11.03 1.46 -2.67
N SER A 35 12.33 1.16 -2.74
CA SER A 35 13.08 1.04 -3.99
C SER A 35 12.97 -0.35 -4.65
N ASP A 36 12.53 -1.36 -3.90
CA ASP A 36 12.26 -2.68 -4.46
C ASP A 36 10.91 -2.65 -5.17
N LYS A 37 10.84 -3.20 -6.38
CA LYS A 37 9.60 -3.25 -7.17
C LYS A 37 8.59 -4.18 -6.47
N GLU A 38 7.80 -3.64 -5.55
CA GLU A 38 6.69 -4.34 -4.87
C GLU A 38 5.49 -4.62 -5.80
N PHE A 39 5.49 -4.07 -7.02
CA PHE A 39 4.39 -4.23 -7.97
C PHE A 39 4.81 -5.08 -9.18
N THR A 40 3.94 -6.01 -9.55
CA THR A 40 4.03 -6.80 -10.79
C THR A 40 3.36 -6.06 -11.94
N ASP A 41 3.94 -6.17 -13.14
CA ASP A 41 3.38 -5.59 -14.37
C ASP A 41 2.12 -6.34 -14.86
N SER A 42 1.86 -7.54 -14.33
CA SER A 42 0.75 -8.38 -14.74
C SER A 42 0.08 -9.10 -13.57
N PHE A 43 -1.21 -9.38 -13.72
CA PHE A 43 -2.01 -10.11 -12.72
C PHE A 43 -2.47 -11.46 -13.30
N ASN A 44 -2.07 -12.55 -12.64
CA ASN A 44 -2.51 -13.91 -12.97
C ASN A 44 -3.50 -14.41 -11.90
N ALA A 45 -4.80 -14.33 -12.20
CA ALA A 45 -5.86 -14.71 -11.27
C ALA A 45 -5.69 -16.12 -10.69
N VAL A 46 -5.27 -17.09 -11.51
CA VAL A 46 -5.15 -18.49 -11.09
C VAL A 46 -4.07 -18.65 -10.01
N GLU A 47 -2.92 -18.00 -10.19
CA GLU A 47 -1.84 -18.02 -9.21
C GLU A 47 -2.27 -17.39 -7.89
N TYR A 48 -2.94 -16.23 -7.94
CA TYR A 48 -3.41 -15.54 -6.73
C TYR A 48 -4.50 -16.30 -5.99
N ILE A 49 -5.45 -16.91 -6.69
CA ILE A 49 -6.48 -17.75 -6.07
C ILE A 49 -5.84 -18.95 -5.39
N ASN A 50 -4.96 -19.66 -6.09
CA ASN A 50 -4.28 -20.83 -5.52
C ASN A 50 -3.41 -20.45 -4.32
N ALA A 51 -2.66 -19.34 -4.41
CA ALA A 51 -1.86 -18.82 -3.30
C ALA A 51 -2.75 -18.47 -2.10
N SER A 52 -3.92 -17.86 -2.32
CA SER A 52 -4.86 -17.54 -1.25
C SER A 52 -5.36 -18.79 -0.53
N CYS A 53 -5.77 -19.82 -1.29
CA CYS A 53 -6.18 -21.10 -0.71
C CYS A 53 -5.06 -21.75 0.12
N VAL A 54 -3.82 -21.73 -0.38
CA VAL A 54 -2.67 -22.37 0.29
C VAL A 54 -2.18 -21.57 1.50
N HIS A 55 -2.04 -20.25 1.37
CA HIS A 55 -1.52 -19.41 2.45
C HIS A 55 -2.55 -19.14 3.54
N PHE A 56 -3.84 -19.04 3.22
CA PHE A 56 -4.87 -18.66 4.18
C PHE A 56 -5.84 -19.79 4.54
N GLY A 57 -5.76 -20.95 3.88
CA GLY A 57 -6.68 -22.07 4.12
C GLY A 57 -8.11 -21.77 3.68
N MET A 58 -8.30 -20.74 2.83
CA MET A 58 -9.60 -20.33 2.30
C MET A 58 -10.09 -21.32 1.24
N ASN A 59 -11.42 -21.44 1.12
CA ASN A 59 -12.00 -22.15 -0.01
C ASN A 59 -11.88 -21.30 -1.30
N ARG A 60 -12.09 -21.95 -2.45
CA ARG A 60 -11.92 -21.28 -3.75
C ARG A 60 -12.87 -20.10 -3.94
N ASP A 61 -14.12 -20.23 -3.51
CA ASP A 61 -15.16 -19.20 -3.69
C ASP A 61 -14.87 -17.94 -2.86
N GLU A 62 -14.20 -18.10 -1.71
CA GLU A 62 -13.69 -16.99 -0.89
C GLU A 62 -12.44 -16.38 -1.51
N ALA A 63 -11.51 -17.22 -1.97
CA ALA A 63 -10.27 -16.77 -2.60
C ALA A 63 -10.51 -15.95 -3.89
N GLU A 64 -11.52 -16.31 -4.68
CA GLU A 64 -11.89 -15.59 -5.92
C GLU A 64 -12.44 -14.18 -5.68
N LYS A 65 -12.89 -13.87 -4.47
CA LYS A 65 -13.46 -12.55 -4.12
C LYS A 65 -12.41 -11.58 -3.58
N LEU A 66 -11.19 -12.03 -3.35
CA LEU A 66 -10.13 -11.19 -2.84
C LEU A 66 -9.56 -10.31 -3.93
N THR A 67 -9.44 -9.02 -3.63
CA THR A 67 -8.61 -8.13 -4.41
C THR A 67 -7.13 -8.39 -4.13
N MET A 68 -6.28 -8.02 -5.08
CA MET A 68 -4.82 -8.12 -4.97
C MET A 68 -4.28 -7.38 -3.74
N SER A 69 -4.84 -6.21 -3.41
CA SER A 69 -4.45 -5.44 -2.23
C SER A 69 -4.80 -6.15 -0.92
N GLU A 70 -5.97 -6.78 -0.84
CA GLU A 70 -6.39 -7.55 0.34
C GLU A 70 -5.50 -8.79 0.52
N PHE A 71 -5.20 -9.50 -0.57
CA PHE A 71 -4.27 -10.62 -0.56
C PHE A 71 -2.91 -10.20 0.03
N LEU A 72 -2.33 -9.10 -0.45
CA LEU A 72 -1.04 -8.61 0.04
C LEU A 72 -1.10 -8.17 1.51
N MET A 73 -2.20 -7.54 1.93
CA MET A 73 -2.41 -7.17 3.32
C MET A 73 -2.43 -8.39 4.24
N MET A 74 -3.08 -9.48 3.80
CA MET A 74 -3.10 -10.73 4.55
C MET A 74 -1.72 -11.42 4.57
N ILE A 75 -0.95 -11.36 3.48
CA ILE A 75 0.45 -11.83 3.49
C ILE A 75 1.27 -11.04 4.50
N LYS A 76 1.20 -9.70 4.50
CA LYS A 76 1.93 -8.86 5.47
C LYS A 76 1.46 -9.06 6.91
N ALA A 77 0.18 -9.37 7.13
CA ALA A 77 -0.33 -9.71 8.46
C ALA A 77 0.18 -11.07 8.95
N LYS A 78 0.26 -12.07 8.06
CA LYS A 78 0.76 -13.42 8.38
C LYS A 78 2.28 -13.45 8.55
N TYR A 79 2.99 -12.63 7.78
CA TYR A 79 4.44 -12.50 7.78
C TYR A 79 4.82 -11.03 8.01
N PRO A 80 4.68 -10.52 9.25
CA PRO A 80 4.97 -9.13 9.54
C PRO A 80 6.44 -8.79 9.25
N GLU A 81 6.65 -7.68 8.56
CA GLU A 81 7.97 -7.13 8.26
C GLU A 81 8.77 -6.86 9.54
N GLU A 82 10.10 -6.86 9.43
CA GLU A 82 10.99 -6.47 10.52
C GLU A 82 10.73 -5.03 11.00
N LYS A 83 11.15 -4.73 12.24
CA LYS A 83 10.98 -3.40 12.84
C LYS A 83 11.59 -2.30 11.96
N GLY A 84 10.83 -1.24 11.70
CA GLY A 84 11.29 -0.04 11.00
C GLY A 84 10.18 0.96 10.75
N PHE A 85 10.56 2.16 10.33
CA PHE A 85 9.63 3.23 9.99
C PHE A 85 9.18 3.14 8.53
N THR A 86 7.93 3.49 8.27
CA THR A 86 7.54 3.92 6.92
C THR A 86 8.22 5.24 6.58
N LYS A 87 8.24 5.63 5.32
CA LYS A 87 8.79 6.93 4.92
C LYS A 87 8.04 8.09 5.57
N GLU A 88 6.71 8.02 5.60
CA GLU A 88 5.86 9.03 6.24
C GLU A 88 6.19 9.16 7.75
N GLU A 89 6.41 8.03 8.44
CA GLU A 89 6.83 8.03 9.85
C GLU A 89 8.24 8.60 10.05
N TYR A 90 9.18 8.27 9.14
CA TYR A 90 10.55 8.78 9.19
C TYR A 90 10.59 10.30 8.97
N ASP A 91 9.95 10.79 7.91
CA ASP A 91 9.94 12.20 7.56
C ASP A 91 9.30 13.04 8.68
N GLY A 92 8.20 12.57 9.26
CA GLY A 92 7.57 13.22 10.42
C GLY A 92 8.50 13.28 11.64
N ALA A 93 9.18 12.18 11.97
CA ALA A 93 10.13 12.16 13.07
C ALA A 93 11.33 13.12 12.86
N VAL A 94 11.79 13.25 11.61
CA VAL A 94 12.85 14.17 11.22
C VAL A 94 12.41 15.62 11.36
N ASP A 95 11.20 15.95 10.89
CA ASP A 95 10.63 17.29 10.99
C ASP A 95 10.46 17.72 12.45
N ASP A 96 9.87 16.85 13.29
CA ASP A 96 9.73 17.08 14.73
C ASP A 96 11.07 17.34 15.41
N TYR A 97 12.10 16.55 15.05
CA TYR A 97 13.45 16.72 15.58
C TYR A 97 14.04 18.08 15.20
N PHE A 98 13.89 18.50 13.94
CA PHE A 98 14.38 19.79 13.47
C PHE A 98 13.63 20.97 14.11
N GLU A 99 12.32 20.85 14.33
CA GLU A 99 11.55 21.87 15.04
C GLU A 99 12.02 22.04 16.48
N LEU A 100 12.17 20.94 17.22
CA LEU A 100 12.67 20.95 18.59
C LEU A 100 14.07 21.57 18.66
N LYS A 101 14.94 21.22 17.71
CA LYS A 101 16.29 21.80 17.63
C LYS A 101 16.25 23.31 17.37
N LYS A 102 15.40 23.79 16.46
CA LYS A 102 15.21 25.22 16.19
C LYS A 102 14.73 25.97 17.44
N ARG A 103 13.73 25.43 18.15
CA ARG A 103 13.20 26.03 19.40
C ARG A 103 14.27 26.13 20.48
N ARG A 104 15.08 25.08 20.67
CA ARG A 104 16.21 25.08 21.62
C ARG A 104 17.26 26.13 21.28
N ILE A 105 17.63 26.27 20.01
CA ILE A 105 18.60 27.29 19.56
C ILE A 105 18.04 28.71 19.78
N ALA A 106 16.76 28.94 19.51
CA ALA A 106 16.13 30.23 19.73
C ALA A 106 16.11 30.62 21.22
N GLN A 107 15.75 29.68 22.10
CA GLN A 107 15.79 29.86 23.55
C GLN A 107 17.22 30.10 24.06
N ALA A 108 18.21 29.36 23.56
CA ALA A 108 19.61 29.56 23.94
C ALA A 108 20.18 30.91 23.49
N LYS A 109 19.68 31.47 22.38
CA LYS A 109 20.01 32.84 21.94
C LYS A 109 19.31 33.89 22.79
N ALA A 110 18.04 33.68 23.15
CA ALA A 110 17.26 34.59 23.99
C ALA A 110 17.81 34.68 25.43
N ASN A 111 18.37 33.60 25.97
CA ASN A 111 18.98 33.58 27.31
C ASN A 111 20.43 34.11 27.36
N LYS A 112 21.03 34.49 26.22
CA LYS A 112 22.41 35.00 26.13
C LYS A 112 22.51 36.50 25.80
N GLY A 113 21.37 37.19 25.65
CA GLY A 113 21.28 38.65 25.57
C GLY A 113 20.70 39.21 26.87
#